data_AF-A0A2E1RCU5-F1
#
_entry.id   AF-A0A2E1RCU5-F1
#
_cell.length_a   1.000
_cell.length_b   1.000
_cell.length_c   1.000
_cell.angle_alpha   90.00
_cell.angle_beta   90.00
_cell.angle_gamma   90.00
#
_symmetry.space_group_name_H-M   'P 1'
#
loop_
_entity.id
_entity.type
_entity.pdbx_description
1 polymer ?
#
loop_
_entity_poly.entity_id
_entity_poly.type
_entity_poly.pdbx_seq_one_letter_code
_entity_poly.pdbx_strand_id
1 'polypeptide(L)'
;MSELIQKKIRQYLVHSFLYYQLDESIIADSHYDQICKEVLKLLKNHTSPSILPYEELVKKTLFEDASGFSIKQYPAEIISSAFHLLYQHNGVESTTFDSFLARFGYTISDTIYA
;
A
#
# COMPACT_ATOMS: atom_id res chain seq x y z
N MET A 1 2.27 2.54 -20.18
CA MET A 1 2.07 1.21 -19.53
C MET A 1 2.75 1.13 -18.17
N SER A 2 4.02 1.54 -18.05
CA SER A 2 4.77 1.56 -16.79
C SER A 2 4.07 2.34 -15.67
N GLU A 3 3.46 3.49 -15.97
CA GLU A 3 2.75 4.29 -14.96
C GLU A 3 1.52 3.59 -14.35
N LEU A 4 0.74 2.88 -15.19
CA LEU A 4 -0.45 2.17 -14.74
C LEU A 4 -0.10 1.02 -13.79
N ILE A 5 0.91 0.22 -14.13
CA ILE A 5 1.35 -0.89 -13.28
C ILE A 5 1.94 -0.37 -11.96
N GLN A 6 2.70 0.72 -12.00
CA GLN A 6 3.19 1.37 -10.78
C GLN A 6 2.06 1.85 -9.87
N LYS A 7 1.04 2.49 -10.45
CA LYS A 7 -0.14 2.92 -9.70
C LYS A 7 -0.83 1.73 -9.03
N LYS A 8 -1.01 0.62 -9.77
CA LYS A 8 -1.67 -0.59 -9.26
C LYS A 8 -0.85 -1.30 -8.18
N ILE A 9 0.47 -1.37 -8.34
CA ILE A 9 1.39 -1.88 -7.30
C ILE A 9 1.25 -1.07 -6.00
N ARG A 10 1.27 0.26 -6.10
CA ARG A 10 1.08 1.13 -4.93
C ARG A 10 -0.27 0.92 -4.27
N GLN A 11 -1.35 0.83 -5.06
CA GLN A 11 -2.69 0.53 -4.54
C GLN A 11 -2.72 -0.80 -3.79
N TYR A 12 -2.17 -1.87 -4.37
CA TYR A 12 -2.06 -3.16 -3.72
C TYR A 12 -1.34 -3.06 -2.37
N LEU A 13 -0.15 -2.47 -2.33
CA LEU A 13 0.65 -2.38 -1.11
C LEU A 13 -0.01 -1.52 -0.02
N VAL A 14 -0.64 -0.40 -0.40
CA VAL A 14 -1.35 0.48 0.54
C VAL A 14 -2.54 -0.24 1.17
N HIS A 15 -3.41 -0.84 0.36
CA HIS A 15 -4.60 -1.51 0.89
C HIS A 15 -4.24 -2.80 1.66
N SER A 16 -3.17 -3.49 1.25
CA SER A 16 -2.60 -4.60 2.01
C SER A 16 -2.13 -4.17 3.39
N PHE A 17 -1.42 -3.03 3.49
CA PHE A 17 -0.96 -2.49 4.77
C PHE A 17 -2.14 -2.11 5.68
N LEU A 18 -3.12 -1.39 5.15
CA LEU A 18 -4.32 -1.01 5.91
C LEU A 18 -4.99 -2.26 6.50
N TYR A 19 -5.23 -3.28 5.67
CA TYR A 19 -5.96 -4.47 6.10
C TYR A 19 -5.14 -5.33 7.07
N TYR A 20 -3.90 -5.70 6.73
CA TYR A 20 -3.14 -6.68 7.51
C TYR A 20 -2.36 -6.09 8.69
N GLN A 21 -1.97 -4.81 8.65
CA GLN A 21 -1.18 -4.19 9.71
C GLN A 21 -2.02 -3.30 10.62
N LEU A 22 -3.03 -2.61 10.08
CA LEU A 22 -3.86 -1.69 10.86
C LEU A 22 -5.24 -2.26 11.21
N ASP A 23 -5.64 -3.41 10.66
CA ASP A 23 -7.00 -3.96 10.78
C ASP A 23 -8.08 -2.99 10.25
N GLU A 24 -7.70 -2.18 9.24
CA GLU A 24 -8.51 -1.12 8.67
C GLU A 24 -8.82 -1.40 7.21
N SER A 25 -10.02 -1.07 6.75
CA SER A 25 -10.41 -1.24 5.36
C SER A 25 -11.27 -0.10 4.84
N ILE A 26 -10.76 0.58 3.81
CA ILE A 26 -11.41 1.73 3.16
C ILE A 26 -12.03 1.38 1.80
N ILE A 27 -11.82 0.14 1.33
CA ILE A 27 -12.41 -0.39 0.09
C ILE A 27 -13.04 -1.75 0.36
N ALA A 28 -14.04 -2.12 -0.43
CA ALA A 28 -14.61 -3.46 -0.37
C ALA A 28 -13.58 -4.52 -0.75
N ASP A 29 -13.68 -5.69 -0.13
CA ASP A 29 -12.82 -6.85 -0.40
C ASP A 29 -12.80 -7.24 -1.88
N SER A 30 -13.96 -7.21 -2.54
CA SER A 30 -14.08 -7.45 -3.99
C SER A 30 -13.27 -6.47 -4.85
N HIS A 31 -13.13 -5.21 -4.42
CA HIS A 31 -12.29 -4.24 -5.11
C HIS A 31 -10.80 -4.54 -4.89
N TYR A 32 -10.43 -4.96 -3.68
CA TYR A 32 -9.05 -5.36 -3.38
C TYR A 32 -8.63 -6.59 -4.19
N ASP A 33 -9.49 -7.60 -4.28
CA ASP A 33 -9.31 -8.78 -5.13
C ASP A 33 -9.10 -8.41 -6.60
N GLN A 34 -9.88 -7.45 -7.10
CA GLN A 34 -9.72 -6.96 -8.46
C GLN A 34 -8.36 -6.29 -8.66
N ILE A 35 -7.90 -5.48 -7.71
CA ILE A 35 -6.57 -4.88 -7.75
C ILE A 35 -5.48 -5.95 -7.80
N CYS A 36 -5.57 -6.99 -6.97
CA CYS A 36 -4.62 -8.11 -6.96
C CYS A 36 -4.54 -8.79 -8.33
N LYS A 37 -5.69 -9.13 -8.92
CA LYS A 37 -5.77 -9.74 -10.26
C LYS A 37 -5.19 -8.84 -11.35
N GLU A 38 -5.48 -7.54 -11.29
CA GLU A 38 -4.94 -6.57 -12.24
C GLU A 38 -3.42 -6.44 -12.13
N VAL A 39 -2.86 -6.38 -10.91
CA VAL A 39 -1.41 -6.34 -10.69
C VAL A 39 -0.74 -7.59 -11.26
N LEU A 40 -1.27 -8.79 -10.97
CA LEU A 40 -0.75 -10.04 -11.52
C LEU A 40 -0.77 -10.04 -13.05
N LYS A 41 -1.88 -9.62 -13.66
CA LYS A 41 -2.01 -9.55 -15.11
C LYS A 41 -1.02 -8.54 -15.72
N LEU A 42 -0.87 -7.38 -15.10
CA LEU A 42 0.06 -6.34 -15.56
C LEU A 42 1.51 -6.79 -15.43
N LEU A 43 1.89 -7.46 -14.33
CA LEU A 43 3.24 -8.02 -14.14
C LEU A 43 3.54 -9.12 -15.16
N LYS A 44 2.60 -10.05 -15.41
CA LYS A 44 2.76 -11.11 -16.43
C LYS A 44 2.96 -10.52 -17.84
N ASN A 45 2.32 -9.41 -18.16
CA ASN A 45 2.41 -8.74 -19.47
C ASN A 45 3.55 -7.73 -19.56
N HIS A 46 4.27 -7.47 -18.47
CA HIS A 46 5.35 -6.50 -18.45
C HIS A 46 6.66 -7.14 -18.93
N THR A 47 6.91 -7.04 -20.25
CA THR A 47 8.15 -7.52 -20.89
C THR A 47 9.22 -6.42 -20.99
N SER A 48 8.94 -5.22 -20.47
CA SER A 48 9.85 -4.07 -20.58
C SER A 48 11.04 -4.22 -19.62
N PRO A 49 12.26 -3.80 -20.02
CA PRO A 49 13.41 -3.71 -19.11
C PRO A 49 13.29 -2.59 -18.06
N SER A 50 12.17 -1.85 -18.05
CA SER A 50 11.93 -0.77 -17.08
C SER A 50 11.82 -1.32 -15.67
N ILE A 51 12.65 -0.83 -14.76
CA ILE A 51 12.62 -1.17 -13.33
C ILE A 51 11.30 -0.65 -12.75
N LEU A 52 10.49 -1.55 -12.18
CA LEU A 52 9.27 -1.17 -11.50
C LEU A 52 9.53 -1.01 -9.99
N PRO A 53 9.07 0.09 -9.36
CA PRO A 53 9.13 0.24 -7.92
C PRO A 53 8.42 -0.91 -7.21
N TYR A 54 9.07 -1.45 -6.19
CA TYR A 54 8.55 -2.53 -5.34
C TYR A 54 8.26 -3.86 -6.06
N GLU A 55 8.74 -4.03 -7.29
CA GLU A 55 8.48 -5.24 -8.09
C GLU A 55 8.87 -6.53 -7.38
N GLU A 56 10.08 -6.56 -6.82
CA GLU A 56 10.61 -7.72 -6.09
C GLU A 56 9.80 -8.04 -4.84
N LEU A 57 9.26 -7.02 -4.16
CA LEU A 57 8.39 -7.21 -3.02
C LEU A 57 7.08 -7.86 -3.47
N VAL A 58 6.41 -7.27 -4.47
CA VAL A 58 5.13 -7.77 -4.98
C VAL A 58 5.26 -9.19 -5.54
N LYS A 59 6.33 -9.49 -6.29
CA LYS A 59 6.58 -10.84 -6.82
C LYS A 59 6.75 -11.90 -5.73
N LYS A 60 7.16 -11.53 -4.53
CA LYS A 60 7.34 -12.44 -3.39
C LYS A 60 6.09 -12.62 -2.55
N THR A 61 5.12 -11.71 -2.68
CA THR A 61 3.97 -11.64 -1.75
C THR A 61 2.62 -11.71 -2.42
N LEU A 62 2.56 -11.54 -3.74
CA LEU A 62 1.35 -11.62 -4.54
C LEU A 62 1.43 -12.81 -5.50
N PHE A 63 0.54 -13.78 -5.30
CA PHE A 63 0.37 -14.98 -6.12
C PHE A 63 -1.13 -15.23 -6.35
N GLU A 64 -1.49 -16.22 -7.17
CA GLU A 64 -2.89 -16.55 -7.44
C GLU A 64 -3.68 -16.87 -6.16
N ASP A 65 -3.02 -17.47 -5.16
CA ASP A 65 -3.60 -17.80 -3.84
C ASP A 65 -3.10 -16.90 -2.70
N ALA A 66 -2.32 -15.85 -2.98
CA ALA A 66 -1.71 -15.00 -1.96
C ALA A 66 -1.98 -13.52 -2.23
N SER A 67 -2.62 -12.85 -1.28
CA SER A 67 -3.05 -11.45 -1.39
C SER A 67 -2.22 -10.48 -0.54
N GLY A 68 -0.97 -10.83 -0.18
CA GLY A 68 -0.08 -9.95 0.59
C GLY A 68 -0.06 -10.15 2.11
N PHE A 69 -0.74 -11.16 2.64
CA PHE A 69 -0.67 -11.53 4.08
C PHE A 69 0.77 -11.75 4.57
N SER A 70 1.66 -12.22 3.70
CA SER A 70 3.06 -12.49 4.04
C SER A 70 3.95 -11.25 4.13
N ILE A 71 3.45 -10.06 3.77
CA ILE A 71 4.24 -8.83 3.84
C ILE A 71 4.40 -8.42 5.31
N LYS A 72 5.63 -8.51 5.80
CA LYS A 72 5.98 -8.10 7.18
C LYS A 72 6.54 -6.68 7.26
N GLN A 73 7.19 -6.23 6.19
CA GLN A 73 7.85 -4.93 6.15
C GLN A 73 7.41 -4.18 4.90
N TYR A 74 6.77 -3.05 5.12
CA TYR A 74 6.32 -2.16 4.06
C TYR A 74 7.30 -1.00 3.87
N PRO A 75 7.49 -0.50 2.64
CA PRO A 75 8.26 0.72 2.40
C PRO A 75 7.64 1.93 3.12
N ALA A 76 8.48 2.85 3.60
CA ALA A 76 8.02 4.05 4.32
C ALA A 76 7.05 4.91 3.49
N GLU A 77 7.25 5.01 2.17
CA GLU A 77 6.35 5.73 1.26
C GLU A 77 4.93 5.11 1.25
N ILE A 78 4.84 3.77 1.29
CA ILE A 78 3.56 3.05 1.35
C ILE A 78 2.87 3.28 2.69
N ILE A 79 3.62 3.16 3.80
CA ILE A 79 3.11 3.39 5.15
C ILE A 79 2.56 4.81 5.27
N SER A 80 3.33 5.81 4.86
CA SER A 80 2.92 7.22 4.88
C SER A 80 1.67 7.46 4.02
N SER A 81 1.66 6.92 2.79
CA SER A 81 0.50 7.04 1.89
C SER A 81 -0.75 6.40 2.48
N ALA A 82 -0.62 5.23 3.12
CA ALA A 82 -1.73 4.52 3.75
C ALA A 82 -2.33 5.32 4.91
N PHE A 83 -1.49 5.87 5.79
CA PHE A 83 -1.98 6.70 6.90
C PHE A 83 -2.65 7.98 6.42
N HIS A 84 -2.08 8.68 5.42
CA HIS A 84 -2.73 9.86 4.86
C HIS A 84 -4.08 9.53 4.23
N LEU A 85 -4.17 8.40 3.52
CA LEU A 85 -5.40 7.94 2.90
C LEU A 85 -6.47 7.59 3.95
N LEU A 86 -6.08 6.86 5.00
CA LEU A 86 -6.99 6.50 6.11
C LEU A 86 -7.44 7.73 6.90
N TYR A 87 -6.54 8.68 7.15
CA TYR A 87 -6.86 9.94 7.82
C TYR A 87 -7.88 10.77 7.02
N GLN A 88 -7.72 10.84 5.69
CA GLN A 88 -8.70 11.49 4.83
C GLN A 88 -10.04 10.75 4.80
N HIS A 89 -10.02 9.42 4.85
CA HIS A 89 -11.22 8.59 4.83
C HIS A 89 -12.06 8.74 6.10
N ASN A 90 -11.42 8.78 7.28
CA ASN A 90 -12.09 8.84 8.57
C ASN A 90 -12.78 10.19 8.87
N GLY A 91 -12.69 11.15 7.95
CA GLY A 91 -13.12 12.53 8.19
C GLY A 91 -12.13 13.21 9.13
N VAL A 92 -11.74 14.44 8.80
CA VAL A 92 -10.86 15.25 9.66
C VAL A 92 -11.66 15.71 10.88
N GLU A 93 -11.99 14.79 11.78
CA GLU A 93 -12.68 15.09 13.03
C GLU A 93 -11.65 15.64 14.03
N SER A 94 -11.43 16.95 13.95
CA SER A 94 -10.82 17.81 14.98
C SER A 94 -9.41 17.44 15.48
N THR A 95 -8.80 16.40 14.93
CA THR A 95 -7.57 15.78 15.43
C THR A 95 -6.48 15.98 14.40
N THR A 96 -5.28 16.38 14.82
CA THR A 96 -4.15 16.54 13.90
C THR A 96 -3.67 15.19 13.37
N PHE A 97 -2.99 15.19 12.22
CA PHE A 97 -2.43 13.96 11.65
C PHE A 97 -1.46 13.25 12.61
N ASP A 98 -0.65 14.00 13.36
CA ASP A 98 0.26 13.43 14.37
C ASP A 98 -0.50 12.70 15.49
N SER A 99 -1.55 13.32 16.05
CA SER A 99 -2.40 12.68 17.06
C SER A 99 -3.15 11.46 16.51
N PHE A 100 -3.49 11.46 15.22
CA PHE A 100 -4.06 10.30 14.55
C PHE A 100 -3.05 9.14 14.44
N LEU A 101 -1.81 9.41 14.02
CA LEU A 101 -0.76 8.40 13.94
C LEU A 101 -0.44 7.76 15.30
N ALA A 102 -0.44 8.57 16.36
CA ALA A 102 -0.17 8.11 17.72
C ALA A 102 -1.13 7.00 18.19
N ARG A 103 -2.37 6.97 17.66
CA ARG A 103 -3.35 5.90 17.95
C ARG A 103 -2.90 4.52 17.47
N PHE A 104 -2.08 4.50 16.43
CA PHE A 104 -1.51 3.28 15.85
C PHE A 104 -0.07 3.02 16.34
N GLY A 105 0.44 3.85 17.26
CA GLY A 105 1.83 3.75 17.73
C GLY A 105 2.87 4.30 16.76
N TYR A 106 2.46 5.10 15.77
CA TYR A 106 3.36 5.76 14.82
C TYR A 106 3.56 7.23 15.17
N THR A 107 4.71 7.77 14.78
CA THR A 107 5.06 9.19 14.94
C THR A 107 5.68 9.72 13.65
N ILE A 108 5.55 11.02 13.42
CA ILE A 108 6.25 11.68 12.32
C ILE A 108 7.74 11.75 12.69
N SER A 109 8.60 11.08 11.94
CA SER A 109 10.05 11.26 12.07
C SER A 109 10.49 12.42 11.18
N ASP A 110 10.83 13.56 11.78
CA ASP A 110 11.59 14.62 11.13
C ASP A 110 13.03 14.15 10.92
N THR A 111 13.25 13.28 9.92
CA THR A 111 14.60 12.98 9.47
C THR A 111 15.04 14.14 8.58
N ILE A 112 15.47 15.23 9.22
CA ILE A 112 16.25 16.28 8.57
C ILE A 112 17.58 15.61 8.19
N TYR A 113 17.73 15.24 6.91
CA TYR A 113 19.06 15.01 6.38
C TYR A 113 19.77 16.37 6.37
N ALA A 114 20.59 16.59 7.41
CA ALA A 114 21.60 17.65 7.45
C ALA A 114 22.75 17.33 6.50
#